data_AF-A0A2T0B8H4-F1
#
_entry.id   AF-A0A2T0B8H4-F1
#
_cell.length_a   1.000
_cell.length_b   1.000
_cell.length_c   1.000
_cell.angle_alpha   90.00
_cell.angle_beta   90.00
_cell.angle_gamma   90.00
#
_symmetry.space_group_name_H-M   'P 1'
#
loop_
_entity.id
_entity.type
_entity.pdbx_description
1 polymer ?
#
loop_
_entity_poly.entity_id
_entity_poly.type
_entity_poly.pdbx_seq_one_letter_code
_entity_poly.pdbx_strand_id
1 'polypeptide(L)'
;MNYLLYNFKVRKYPTIFLIFGIFISISILSFNISYTESLKNKDKILSLQESDYSLFTIGSTKQLNTIENHILNLSDKSYVNLSIPVSTTKNKDYTLVGVRFSDLQTYKPDIVNGSFFSKNQSNSNEKIAIVGSLLKKQIYKRNKTQYIKIKNEEFRVIGINKTINDINSIFIPMKTFFHMYGTEQIINIKILAANKLIKEQSYYKNIIKMMSEDSSLIDLKSESYNLSNYILTFISFLILIIAIINTINFTAFWIDERKKEIAIRKTVGATNSDIKKLIFNEILALSFTALILSIIVQSIIYFIINKLLILDFYLSISLKNLFLSSIVSIFISVISSLPAYTKSTKIEPAVILKEE
;
A
#
# COMPACT_ATOMS: atom_id res chain seq x y z
N MET A 1 23.99 25.13 -19.00
CA MET A 1 24.75 25.07 -17.72
C MET A 1 24.99 26.46 -17.10
N ASN A 2 25.40 27.49 -17.85
CA ASN A 2 25.73 28.82 -17.30
C ASN A 2 24.57 29.61 -16.65
N TYR A 3 23.31 29.35 -17.03
CA TYR A 3 22.16 30.12 -16.56
C TYR A 3 21.68 29.75 -15.14
N LEU A 4 21.66 28.45 -14.79
CA LEU A 4 21.37 27.99 -13.42
C LEU A 4 22.39 28.53 -12.41
N LEU A 5 23.68 28.57 -12.80
CA LEU A 5 24.76 29.13 -12.00
C LEU A 5 24.59 30.65 -11.81
N TYR A 6 24.13 31.37 -12.83
CA TYR A 6 23.82 32.81 -12.72
C TYR A 6 22.69 33.08 -11.71
N ASN A 7 21.59 32.33 -11.79
CA ASN A 7 20.48 32.46 -10.84
C ASN A 7 20.89 32.11 -9.41
N PHE A 8 21.68 31.04 -9.22
CA PHE A 8 22.25 30.72 -7.90
C PHE A 8 23.24 31.78 -7.39
N LYS A 9 23.86 32.56 -8.27
CA LYS A 9 24.80 33.61 -7.86
C LYS A 9 24.08 34.91 -7.48
N VAL A 10 22.97 35.22 -8.15
CA VAL A 10 22.23 36.49 -7.95
C VAL A 10 21.03 36.33 -7.00
N ARG A 11 20.35 35.17 -6.96
CA ARG A 11 19.06 34.99 -6.25
C ARG A 11 18.92 33.60 -5.60
N LYS A 12 19.79 33.32 -4.63
CA LYS A 12 19.86 32.02 -3.94
C LYS A 12 18.52 31.58 -3.35
N TYR A 13 17.89 32.42 -2.54
CA TYR A 13 16.72 31.99 -1.75
C TYR A 13 15.48 31.69 -2.60
N PRO A 14 14.99 32.59 -3.50
CA PRO A 14 13.78 32.31 -4.27
C PRO A 14 13.93 31.09 -5.18
N THR A 15 15.11 30.90 -5.78
CA THR A 15 15.39 29.74 -6.64
C THR A 15 15.41 28.43 -5.83
N ILE A 16 16.01 28.42 -4.64
CA ILE A 16 16.01 27.25 -3.75
C ILE A 16 14.59 26.93 -3.29
N PHE A 17 13.80 27.94 -2.89
CA PHE A 17 12.41 27.73 -2.47
C PHE A 17 11.54 27.16 -3.60
N LEU A 18 11.70 27.64 -4.83
CA LEU A 18 10.99 27.08 -5.98
C LEU A 18 11.38 25.61 -6.22
N ILE A 19 12.68 25.30 -6.26
CA ILE A 19 13.17 23.92 -6.45
C ILE A 19 12.61 23.01 -5.36
N PHE A 20 12.64 23.46 -4.10
CA PHE A 20 12.14 22.70 -2.97
C PHE A 20 10.63 22.48 -3.03
N GLY A 21 9.85 23.50 -3.40
CA GLY A 21 8.42 23.41 -3.62
C GLY A 21 8.06 22.39 -4.70
N ILE A 22 8.70 22.48 -5.86
CA ILE A 22 8.50 21.53 -6.97
C ILE A 22 8.92 20.12 -6.54
N PHE A 23 10.04 19.97 -5.84
CA PHE A 23 10.52 18.68 -5.31
C PHE A 23 9.50 18.03 -4.37
N ILE A 24 8.92 18.79 -3.43
CA ILE A 24 7.90 18.29 -2.52
C ILE A 24 6.68 17.82 -3.31
N SER A 25 6.23 18.61 -4.29
CA SER A 25 5.08 18.25 -5.11
C SER A 25 5.31 16.98 -5.93
N ILE A 26 6.46 16.84 -6.59
CA ILE A 26 6.85 15.60 -7.31
C ILE A 26 6.83 14.42 -6.33
N SER A 27 7.40 14.60 -5.15
CA SER A 27 7.50 13.53 -4.14
C SER A 27 6.15 13.07 -3.62
N ILE A 28 5.28 14.02 -3.27
CA ILE A 28 3.91 13.74 -2.84
C ILE A 28 3.15 13.02 -3.94
N LEU A 29 3.22 13.50 -5.19
CA LEU A 29 2.49 12.91 -6.31
C LEU A 29 2.98 11.49 -6.65
N SER A 30 4.31 11.27 -6.63
CA SER A 30 4.95 9.96 -6.84
C SER A 30 4.49 8.95 -5.79
N PHE A 31 4.48 9.36 -4.52
CA PHE A 31 4.02 8.53 -3.43
C PHE A 31 2.53 8.20 -3.59
N ASN A 32 1.72 9.18 -3.96
CA ASN A 32 0.28 9.04 -4.12
C ASN A 32 -0.10 8.10 -5.29
N ILE A 33 0.59 8.22 -6.44
CA ILE A 33 0.43 7.31 -7.59
C ILE A 33 0.88 5.90 -7.21
N SER A 34 2.03 5.76 -6.55
CA SER A 34 2.54 4.46 -6.12
C SER A 34 1.63 3.80 -5.08
N TYR A 35 1.05 4.60 -4.18
CA TYR A 35 0.07 4.14 -3.20
C TYR A 35 -1.22 3.68 -3.87
N THR A 36 -1.75 4.47 -4.81
CA THR A 36 -2.96 4.15 -5.57
C THR A 36 -2.76 2.92 -6.45
N GLU A 37 -1.59 2.75 -7.08
CA GLU A 37 -1.28 1.56 -7.86
C GLU A 37 -1.10 0.33 -6.95
N SER A 38 -0.53 0.49 -5.76
CA SER A 38 -0.47 -0.56 -4.74
C SER A 38 -1.86 -0.99 -4.29
N LEU A 39 -2.79 -0.04 -4.08
CA LEU A 39 -4.20 -0.32 -3.81
C LEU A 39 -4.88 -1.01 -5.00
N LYS A 40 -4.70 -0.52 -6.23
CA LYS A 40 -5.28 -1.17 -7.42
C LYS A 40 -4.73 -2.57 -7.65
N ASN A 41 -3.45 -2.81 -7.38
CA ASN A 41 -2.87 -4.15 -7.48
C ASN A 41 -3.43 -5.06 -6.38
N LYS A 42 -3.60 -4.55 -5.15
CA LYS A 42 -4.30 -5.25 -4.07
C LYS A 42 -5.74 -5.57 -4.48
N ASP A 43 -6.47 -4.60 -5.03
CA ASP A 43 -7.84 -4.76 -5.51
C ASP A 43 -7.92 -5.61 -6.78
N LYS A 44 -6.88 -5.73 -7.60
CA LYS A 44 -6.85 -6.61 -8.78
C LYS A 44 -6.56 -8.06 -8.38
N ILE A 45 -5.68 -8.25 -7.41
CA ILE A 45 -5.42 -9.55 -6.77
C ILE A 45 -6.68 -10.00 -6.01
N LEU A 46 -7.30 -9.08 -5.26
CA LEU A 46 -8.54 -9.32 -4.54
C LEU A 46 -9.75 -9.42 -5.46
N SER A 47 -9.92 -8.65 -6.53
CA SER A 47 -11.09 -8.76 -7.43
C SER A 47 -11.03 -9.97 -8.37
N LEU A 48 -9.84 -10.50 -8.66
CA LEU A 48 -9.69 -11.84 -9.24
C LEU A 48 -10.06 -12.96 -8.24
N GLN A 49 -10.26 -12.62 -6.96
CA GLN A 49 -10.63 -13.52 -5.88
C GLN A 49 -12.09 -13.28 -5.39
N GLU A 50 -12.53 -12.04 -5.22
CA GLU A 50 -13.74 -11.58 -4.51
C GLU A 50 -15.04 -11.72 -5.30
N SER A 51 -15.02 -11.73 -6.64
CA SER A 51 -16.26 -11.95 -7.41
C SER A 51 -16.82 -13.36 -7.22
N ASP A 52 -15.99 -14.28 -6.72
CA ASP A 52 -16.26 -15.70 -6.74
C ASP A 52 -16.30 -16.35 -5.37
N TYR A 53 -16.37 -15.63 -4.23
CA TYR A 53 -16.63 -16.26 -2.92
C TYR A 53 -17.41 -15.41 -1.91
N SER A 54 -17.95 -16.09 -0.91
CA SER A 54 -18.56 -15.54 0.29
C SER A 54 -17.69 -15.89 1.50
N LEU A 55 -17.36 -14.87 2.31
CA LEU A 55 -16.65 -15.03 3.57
C LEU A 55 -17.67 -15.10 4.72
N PHE A 56 -17.55 -16.11 5.57
CA PHE A 56 -18.29 -16.22 6.81
C PHE A 56 -17.32 -16.23 7.99
N THR A 57 -17.54 -15.34 8.94
CA THR A 57 -16.80 -15.30 10.21
C THR A 57 -17.70 -15.73 11.36
N ILE A 58 -17.20 -16.65 12.19
CA ILE A 58 -17.86 -17.07 13.43
C ILE A 58 -16.94 -16.68 14.58
N GLY A 59 -17.39 -15.76 15.43
CA GLY A 59 -16.75 -15.40 16.70
C GLY A 59 -17.46 -16.13 17.84
N SER A 60 -16.75 -17.05 18.50
CA SER A 60 -17.24 -17.94 19.57
C SER A 60 -18.19 -19.06 19.13
N THR A 61 -17.86 -20.31 19.46
CA THR A 61 -18.62 -21.51 19.09
C THR A 61 -19.23 -22.22 20.30
N LYS A 62 -20.45 -22.76 20.16
CA LYS A 62 -21.16 -23.55 21.18
C LYS A 62 -20.87 -25.06 21.02
N GLN A 63 -20.49 -25.74 22.11
CA GLN A 63 -20.42 -27.20 22.29
C GLN A 63 -19.44 -28.02 21.41
N LEU A 64 -18.58 -28.80 22.07
CA LEU A 64 -17.20 -29.01 21.62
C LEU A 64 -16.85 -30.34 20.94
N ASN A 65 -17.78 -31.28 20.81
CA ASN A 65 -17.46 -32.61 20.25
C ASN A 65 -18.06 -32.90 18.85
N THR A 66 -19.01 -32.09 18.37
CA THR A 66 -19.62 -32.26 17.03
C THR A 66 -19.11 -31.25 15.99
N ILE A 67 -18.40 -30.21 16.43
CA ILE A 67 -17.92 -29.12 15.57
C ILE A 67 -16.86 -29.60 14.57
N GLU A 68 -15.92 -30.45 14.98
CA GLU A 68 -14.84 -30.91 14.10
C GLU A 68 -15.39 -31.57 12.83
N ASN A 69 -16.36 -32.48 12.97
CA ASN A 69 -16.97 -33.17 11.83
C ASN A 69 -17.70 -32.21 10.88
N HIS A 70 -18.41 -31.21 11.43
CA HIS A 70 -19.08 -30.22 10.60
C HIS A 70 -18.07 -29.28 9.90
N ILE A 71 -16.99 -28.88 10.56
CA ILE A 71 -15.90 -28.09 9.95
C ILE A 71 -15.21 -28.90 8.84
N LEU A 72 -14.91 -30.18 9.09
CA LEU A 72 -14.32 -31.07 8.11
C LEU A 72 -15.23 -31.19 6.87
N ASN A 73 -16.53 -31.41 7.06
CA ASN A 73 -17.50 -31.48 5.97
C ASN A 73 -17.59 -30.15 5.19
N LEU A 74 -17.57 -29.01 5.87
CA LEU A 74 -17.56 -27.70 5.22
C LEU A 74 -16.29 -27.50 4.38
N SER A 75 -15.14 -27.89 4.92
CA SER A 75 -13.84 -27.75 4.26
C SER A 75 -13.64 -28.67 3.05
N ASP A 76 -14.45 -29.71 2.90
CA ASP A 76 -14.45 -30.55 1.69
C ASP A 76 -15.15 -29.87 0.51
N LYS A 77 -15.95 -28.83 0.77
CA LYS A 77 -16.64 -28.04 -0.25
C LYS A 77 -16.14 -26.59 -0.35
N SER A 78 -15.34 -26.14 0.60
CA SER A 78 -14.91 -24.75 0.73
C SER A 78 -13.50 -24.62 1.32
N TYR A 79 -12.93 -23.42 1.27
CA TYR A 79 -11.68 -23.13 1.95
C TYR A 79 -11.99 -22.68 3.39
N VAL A 80 -11.46 -23.37 4.39
CA VAL A 80 -11.75 -23.10 5.80
C VAL A 80 -10.46 -22.82 6.56
N ASN A 81 -10.44 -21.69 7.27
CA ASN A 81 -9.39 -21.25 8.17
C ASN A 81 -9.93 -21.20 9.60
N LEU A 82 -9.22 -21.81 10.53
CA LEU A 82 -9.46 -21.69 11.97
C LEU A 82 -8.32 -20.91 12.59
N SER A 83 -8.60 -19.85 13.35
CA SER A 83 -7.54 -19.03 13.95
C SER A 83 -7.65 -18.93 15.46
N ILE A 84 -6.47 -19.06 16.09
CA ILE A 84 -6.26 -18.90 17.52
C ILE A 84 -5.13 -17.88 17.69
N PRO A 85 -5.39 -16.70 18.27
CA PRO A 85 -4.32 -15.83 18.73
C PRO A 85 -3.50 -16.56 19.79
N VAL A 86 -2.19 -16.66 19.58
CA VAL A 86 -1.25 -17.27 20.52
C VAL A 86 -0.32 -16.18 21.03
N SER A 87 -0.38 -15.91 22.34
CA SER A 87 0.59 -15.02 23.00
C SER A 87 1.80 -15.82 23.47
N THR A 88 3.00 -15.32 23.20
CA THR A 88 4.24 -15.90 23.73
C THR A 88 4.95 -14.91 24.65
N THR A 89 5.53 -15.42 25.74
CA THR A 89 6.18 -14.65 26.84
C THR A 89 7.42 -13.85 26.43
N LYS A 90 7.78 -13.83 25.14
CA LYS A 90 8.83 -12.98 24.56
C LYS A 90 8.27 -12.18 23.36
N ASN A 91 7.39 -11.24 23.69
CA ASN A 91 7.19 -9.97 22.99
C ASN A 91 6.70 -9.96 21.54
N LYS A 92 6.07 -11.02 21.00
CA LYS A 92 5.23 -10.92 19.78
C LYS A 92 4.07 -11.94 19.82
N ASP A 93 2.83 -11.44 19.89
CA ASP A 93 1.62 -12.22 19.64
C ASP A 93 1.60 -12.64 18.18
N TYR A 94 1.43 -13.93 17.87
CA TYR A 94 1.18 -14.38 16.50
C TYR A 94 -0.16 -15.09 16.45
N THR A 95 -0.80 -15.06 15.30
CA THR A 95 -2.03 -15.83 15.09
C THR A 95 -1.68 -17.19 14.51
N LEU A 96 -1.98 -18.26 15.22
CA LEU A 96 -1.87 -19.60 14.65
C LEU A 96 -3.14 -19.90 13.87
N VAL A 97 -2.99 -20.37 12.63
CA VAL A 97 -4.09 -20.64 11.72
C VAL A 97 -4.05 -22.08 11.25
N GLY A 98 -5.05 -22.87 11.61
CA GLY A 98 -5.30 -24.19 11.02
C GLY A 98 -6.00 -24.04 9.68
N VAL A 99 -5.44 -24.63 8.62
CA VAL A 99 -5.96 -24.48 7.25
C VAL A 99 -6.37 -25.83 6.68
N ARG A 100 -7.54 -25.86 6.04
CA ARG A 100 -7.97 -26.95 5.16
C ARG A 100 -8.78 -26.43 3.99
N PHE A 101 -8.59 -27.04 2.83
CA PHE A 101 -9.33 -26.68 1.62
C PHE A 101 -9.49 -27.88 0.69
N SER A 102 -10.55 -27.84 -0.11
CA SER A 102 -10.84 -28.85 -1.12
C SER A 102 -10.25 -28.55 -2.49
N ASP A 103 -10.16 -27.27 -2.84
CA ASP A 103 -9.56 -26.72 -4.06
C ASP A 103 -8.81 -25.41 -3.75
N LEU A 104 -7.67 -25.21 -4.40
CA LEU A 104 -6.81 -24.03 -4.25
C LEU A 104 -7.29 -22.83 -5.08
N GLN A 105 -8.24 -23.04 -6.01
CA GLN A 105 -8.75 -21.96 -6.86
C GLN A 105 -9.51 -20.88 -6.08
N THR A 106 -10.08 -21.21 -4.92
CA THR A 106 -10.90 -20.30 -4.11
C THR A 106 -10.08 -19.27 -3.33
N TYR A 107 -8.90 -19.64 -2.84
CA TYR A 107 -8.01 -18.75 -2.10
C TYR A 107 -6.57 -19.27 -2.16
N LYS A 108 -5.68 -18.45 -2.72
CA LYS A 108 -4.24 -18.72 -2.75
C LYS A 108 -3.53 -17.52 -2.13
N PRO A 109 -3.02 -17.63 -0.89
CA PRO A 109 -2.25 -16.55 -0.30
C PRO A 109 -0.94 -16.34 -1.08
N ASP A 110 -0.44 -15.11 -1.08
CA ASP A 110 0.76 -14.73 -1.83
C ASP A 110 2.01 -15.25 -1.14
N ILE A 111 2.71 -16.17 -1.80
CA ILE A 111 3.90 -16.82 -1.27
C ILE A 111 5.14 -16.26 -1.96
N VAL A 112 6.04 -15.71 -1.15
CA VAL A 112 7.30 -15.12 -1.64
C VAL A 112 8.34 -16.19 -1.92
N ASN A 113 8.35 -17.23 -1.10
CA ASN A 113 9.34 -18.29 -1.18
C ASN A 113 8.69 -19.61 -0.75
N GLY A 114 8.92 -20.68 -1.51
CA GLY A 114 8.34 -21.99 -1.29
C GLY A 114 6.96 -22.16 -1.95
N SER A 115 6.14 -23.07 -1.41
CA SER A 115 4.82 -23.41 -1.95
C SER A 115 3.75 -23.35 -0.86
N PHE A 116 2.49 -23.22 -1.27
CA PHE A 116 1.38 -23.40 -0.34
C PHE A 116 1.23 -24.87 0.00
N PHE A 117 0.40 -25.19 0.99
CA PHE A 117 0.03 -26.57 1.27
C PHE A 117 -0.56 -27.21 0.02
N SER A 118 -0.24 -28.48 -0.21
CA SER A 118 -1.06 -29.32 -1.07
C SER A 118 -2.35 -29.73 -0.34
N LYS A 119 -3.37 -30.17 -1.08
CA LYS A 119 -4.62 -30.70 -0.49
C LYS A 119 -4.32 -31.79 0.55
N ASN A 120 -3.45 -32.74 0.20
CA ASN A 120 -3.05 -33.84 1.08
C ASN A 120 -2.33 -33.35 2.34
N GLN A 121 -1.45 -32.35 2.20
CA GLN A 121 -0.74 -31.74 3.32
C GLN A 121 -1.68 -31.01 4.27
N SER A 122 -2.70 -30.33 3.77
CA SER A 122 -3.70 -29.65 4.63
C SER A 122 -4.53 -30.64 5.46
N ASN A 123 -4.63 -31.90 5.00
CA ASN A 123 -5.36 -33.00 5.63
C ASN A 123 -4.44 -34.01 6.37
N SER A 124 -3.15 -33.72 6.50
CA SER A 124 -2.20 -34.58 7.22
C SER A 124 -1.91 -34.04 8.62
N ASN A 125 -1.30 -34.89 9.45
CA ASN A 125 -0.76 -34.51 10.76
C ASN A 125 0.71 -34.09 10.64
N GLU A 126 1.15 -33.69 9.44
CA GLU A 126 2.52 -33.27 9.23
C GLU A 126 2.82 -31.98 10.00
N LYS A 127 4.01 -31.92 10.60
CA LYS A 127 4.52 -30.72 11.27
C LYS A 127 5.17 -29.78 10.26
N ILE A 128 4.34 -29.22 9.40
CA ILE A 128 4.72 -28.24 8.37
C ILE A 128 4.03 -26.91 8.65
N ALA A 129 4.72 -25.81 8.33
CA ALA A 129 4.20 -24.48 8.55
C ALA A 129 4.49 -23.54 7.37
N ILE A 130 3.59 -22.59 7.19
CA ILE A 130 3.80 -21.42 6.34
C ILE A 130 3.81 -20.21 7.25
N VAL A 131 4.86 -19.40 7.14
CA VAL A 131 5.15 -18.36 8.12
C VAL A 131 4.96 -16.99 7.47
N GLY A 132 4.19 -16.11 8.12
CA GLY A 132 4.05 -14.72 7.70
C GLY A 132 5.38 -13.95 7.73
N SER A 133 5.55 -12.97 6.85
CA SER A 133 6.86 -12.33 6.63
C SER A 133 7.44 -11.63 7.87
N LEU A 134 6.61 -11.16 8.82
CA LEU A 134 7.08 -10.53 10.07
C LEU A 134 7.75 -11.55 11.02
N LEU A 135 7.38 -12.82 10.92
CA LEU A 135 7.89 -13.91 11.76
C LEU A 135 9.14 -14.58 11.15
N LYS A 136 9.59 -14.12 9.97
CA LYS A 136 10.79 -14.63 9.30
C LYS A 136 12.04 -14.65 10.18
N LYS A 137 12.17 -13.68 11.10
CA LYS A 137 13.30 -13.60 12.05
C LYS A 137 13.31 -14.73 13.09
N GLN A 138 12.18 -15.41 13.32
CA GLN A 138 12.07 -16.54 14.25
C GLN A 138 12.40 -17.89 13.58
N ILE A 139 12.56 -17.91 12.26
CA ILE A 139 12.91 -19.10 11.51
C ILE A 139 14.40 -19.39 11.69
N TYR A 140 14.72 -20.60 12.12
CA TYR A 140 16.10 -21.11 12.20
C TYR A 140 16.33 -22.20 11.14
N LYS A 141 17.60 -22.42 10.80
CA LYS A 141 17.99 -23.44 9.81
C LYS A 141 18.73 -24.59 10.50
N ARG A 142 18.36 -25.82 10.17
CA ARG A 142 19.08 -27.04 10.54
C ARG A 142 19.27 -27.87 9.29
N ASN A 143 20.52 -28.22 8.95
CA ASN A 143 20.87 -29.04 7.77
C ASN A 143 20.22 -28.55 6.46
N LYS A 144 20.27 -27.22 6.21
CA LYS A 144 19.65 -26.51 5.06
C LYS A 144 18.11 -26.46 5.05
N THR A 145 17.42 -27.15 5.95
CA THR A 145 15.97 -27.07 6.12
C THR A 145 15.60 -25.98 7.12
N GLN A 146 14.51 -25.26 6.85
CA GLN A 146 14.00 -24.18 7.70
C GLN A 146 12.97 -24.70 8.69
N TYR A 147 13.04 -24.23 9.93
CA TYR A 147 12.14 -24.61 11.01
C TYR A 147 11.67 -23.40 11.80
N ILE A 148 10.47 -23.50 12.38
CA ILE A 148 9.91 -22.56 13.35
C ILE A 148 9.41 -23.36 14.55
N LYS A 149 9.62 -22.83 15.75
CA LYS A 149 9.16 -23.47 16.99
C LYS A 149 7.81 -22.87 17.39
N ILE A 150 6.80 -23.73 17.55
CA ILE A 150 5.45 -23.36 17.98
C ILE A 150 5.20 -24.08 19.31
N LYS A 151 5.07 -23.34 20.41
CA LYS A 151 5.13 -23.89 21.78
C LYS A 151 6.41 -24.74 21.98
N ASN A 152 6.26 -26.05 22.17
CA ASN A 152 7.35 -27.01 22.38
C ASN A 152 7.66 -27.87 21.16
N GLU A 153 6.98 -27.65 20.02
CA GLU A 153 7.13 -28.48 18.83
C GLU A 153 7.83 -27.74 17.68
N GLU A 154 8.63 -28.48 16.91
CA GLU A 154 9.30 -27.96 15.72
C GLU A 154 8.46 -28.21 14.46
N PHE A 155 8.25 -27.15 13.68
CA PHE A 155 7.54 -27.19 12.40
C PHE A 155 8.50 -26.87 11.26
N ARG A 156 8.50 -27.70 10.22
CA ARG A 156 9.26 -27.45 8.99
C ARG A 156 8.58 -26.35 8.18
N VAL A 157 9.30 -25.28 7.90
CA VAL A 157 8.78 -24.17 7.09
C VAL A 157 8.86 -24.54 5.61
N ILE A 158 7.71 -24.54 4.93
CA ILE A 158 7.60 -24.85 3.50
C ILE A 158 7.31 -23.63 2.64
N GLY A 159 6.88 -22.53 3.27
CA GLY A 159 6.52 -21.30 2.58
C GLY A 159 6.62 -20.07 3.48
N ILE A 160 6.84 -18.91 2.86
CA ILE A 160 6.74 -17.60 3.51
C ILE A 160 5.58 -16.82 2.88
N ASN A 161 4.53 -16.58 3.67
CA ASN A 161 3.36 -15.80 3.27
C ASN A 161 3.66 -14.29 3.40
N LYS A 162 3.19 -13.49 2.45
CA LYS A 162 3.32 -12.03 2.47
C LYS A 162 1.98 -11.29 2.32
N THR A 163 0.86 -12.01 2.36
CA THR A 163 -0.48 -11.39 2.43
C THR A 163 -0.57 -10.42 3.60
N ILE A 164 -0.96 -9.17 3.33
CA ILE A 164 -0.91 -8.03 4.28
C ILE A 164 -1.67 -8.31 5.60
N ASN A 165 -2.83 -8.94 5.51
CA ASN A 165 -3.66 -9.22 6.70
C ASN A 165 -3.08 -10.36 7.56
N ASP A 166 -2.17 -11.15 6.99
CA ASP A 166 -1.65 -12.40 7.55
C ASP A 166 -0.13 -12.37 7.71
N ILE A 167 0.47 -11.17 7.75
CA ILE A 167 1.93 -11.05 7.86
C ILE A 167 2.43 -11.58 9.22
N ASN A 168 1.59 -11.55 10.26
CA ASN A 168 1.89 -12.00 11.61
C ASN A 168 1.18 -13.31 11.99
N SER A 169 0.88 -14.17 11.00
CA SER A 169 0.27 -15.47 11.23
C SER A 169 1.19 -16.63 10.84
N ILE A 170 0.95 -17.77 11.48
CA ILE A 170 1.58 -19.05 11.14
C ILE A 170 0.46 -19.99 10.72
N PHE A 171 0.51 -20.48 9.49
CA PHE A 171 -0.44 -21.46 8.99
C PHE A 171 0.11 -22.87 9.20
N ILE A 172 -0.73 -23.78 9.66
CA ILE A 172 -0.44 -25.21 9.83
C ILE A 172 -1.63 -26.04 9.31
N PRO A 173 -1.44 -27.33 8.97
CA PRO A 173 -2.55 -28.20 8.61
C PRO A 173 -3.62 -28.24 9.71
N MET A 174 -4.90 -28.24 9.31
CA MET A 174 -6.02 -28.19 10.25
C MET A 174 -6.04 -29.36 11.23
N LYS A 175 -5.67 -30.58 10.79
CA LYS A 175 -5.59 -31.71 11.72
C LYS A 175 -4.47 -31.55 12.74
N THR A 176 -3.29 -31.08 12.32
CA THR A 176 -2.19 -30.77 13.24
C THR A 176 -2.60 -29.71 14.26
N PHE A 177 -3.39 -28.71 13.83
CA PHE A 177 -3.95 -27.70 14.71
C PHE A 177 -4.89 -28.29 15.76
N PHE A 178 -5.87 -29.12 15.37
CA PHE A 178 -6.77 -29.78 16.33
C PHE A 178 -6.01 -30.67 17.30
N HIS A 179 -4.99 -31.39 16.84
CA HIS A 179 -4.14 -32.21 17.73
C HIS A 179 -3.39 -31.37 18.78
N MET A 180 -2.98 -30.14 18.44
CA MET A 180 -2.19 -29.28 19.34
C MET A 180 -3.03 -28.44 20.31
N TYR A 181 -4.23 -28.02 19.90
CA TYR A 181 -5.03 -27.02 20.64
C TYR A 181 -6.45 -27.51 20.97
N GLY A 182 -6.87 -28.64 20.43
CA GLY A 182 -8.26 -29.09 20.51
C GLY A 182 -9.22 -28.15 19.79
N THR A 183 -10.52 -28.39 19.96
CA THR A 183 -11.60 -27.54 19.46
C THR A 183 -11.92 -26.38 20.44
N GLU A 184 -11.54 -26.51 21.72
CA GLU A 184 -11.91 -25.59 22.82
C GLU A 184 -11.30 -24.20 22.72
N GLN A 185 -10.14 -24.10 22.06
CA GLN A 185 -9.36 -22.87 22.02
C GLN A 185 -9.63 -22.01 20.77
N ILE A 186 -10.55 -22.43 19.90
CA ILE A 186 -10.85 -21.73 18.64
C ILE A 186 -11.59 -20.42 18.93
N ILE A 187 -10.93 -19.32 18.59
CA ILE A 187 -11.50 -17.99 18.81
C ILE A 187 -12.28 -17.51 17.59
N ASN A 188 -11.78 -17.80 16.39
CA ASN A 188 -12.43 -17.42 15.14
C ASN A 188 -12.42 -18.54 14.10
N ILE A 189 -13.55 -18.71 13.42
CA ILE A 189 -13.67 -19.55 12.23
C ILE A 189 -13.93 -18.65 11.03
N LYS A 190 -13.12 -18.79 9.98
CA LYS A 190 -13.26 -18.10 8.70
C LYS A 190 -13.53 -19.13 7.60
N ILE A 191 -14.67 -19.05 6.94
CA ILE A 191 -15.07 -19.93 5.84
C ILE A 191 -15.14 -19.10 4.57
N LEU A 192 -14.39 -19.49 3.54
CA LEU A 192 -14.37 -18.91 2.20
C LEU A 192 -14.99 -19.93 1.23
N ALA A 193 -16.22 -19.65 0.78
CA ALA A 193 -16.98 -20.55 -0.08
C ALA A 193 -17.29 -19.91 -1.43
N ALA A 194 -17.01 -20.61 -2.54
CA ALA A 194 -17.14 -20.02 -3.86
C ALA A 194 -18.59 -19.63 -4.23
N ASN A 195 -18.81 -18.47 -4.86
CA ASN A 195 -20.12 -17.91 -5.21
C ASN A 195 -20.93 -18.78 -6.18
N LYS A 196 -20.28 -19.65 -6.98
CA LYS A 196 -21.01 -20.64 -7.79
C LYS A 196 -21.86 -21.60 -6.93
N LEU A 197 -21.58 -21.68 -5.62
CA LEU A 197 -22.36 -22.42 -4.62
C LEU A 197 -23.47 -21.58 -3.96
N ILE A 198 -23.82 -20.37 -4.45
CA ILE A 198 -24.81 -19.47 -3.84
C ILE A 198 -26.21 -20.09 -3.67
N LYS A 199 -26.59 -21.14 -4.41
CA LYS A 199 -27.81 -21.91 -4.12
C LYS A 199 -27.78 -22.64 -2.76
N GLU A 200 -26.61 -22.83 -2.18
CA GLU A 200 -26.36 -23.45 -0.85
C GLU A 200 -26.10 -22.41 0.26
N GLN A 201 -26.30 -21.10 0.04
CA GLN A 201 -26.14 -20.10 1.14
C GLN A 201 -26.98 -20.45 2.37
N SER A 202 -28.14 -21.07 2.19
CA SER A 202 -28.97 -21.59 3.28
C SER A 202 -28.30 -22.74 4.04
N TYR A 203 -27.60 -23.65 3.35
CA TYR A 203 -26.84 -24.74 3.96
C TYR A 203 -25.69 -24.21 4.82
N TYR A 204 -24.87 -23.31 4.28
CA TYR A 204 -23.77 -22.69 5.04
C TYR A 204 -24.31 -21.86 6.22
N LYS A 205 -25.32 -21.02 5.98
CA LYS A 205 -25.96 -20.24 7.07
C LYS A 205 -26.56 -21.12 8.14
N ASN A 206 -27.19 -22.24 7.79
CA ASN A 206 -27.77 -23.16 8.76
C ASN A 206 -26.70 -23.85 9.61
N ILE A 207 -25.61 -24.34 8.99
CA ILE A 207 -24.51 -24.96 9.74
C ILE A 207 -23.82 -23.91 10.64
N ILE A 208 -23.57 -22.72 10.12
CA ILE A 208 -22.98 -21.62 10.87
C ILE A 208 -23.86 -21.23 12.06
N LYS A 209 -25.18 -21.11 11.84
CA LYS A 209 -26.17 -20.82 12.88
C LYS A 209 -26.28 -21.93 13.92
N MET A 210 -26.02 -23.19 13.55
CA MET A 210 -25.92 -24.30 14.51
C MET A 210 -24.63 -24.23 15.33
N MET A 211 -23.54 -23.68 14.79
CA MET A 211 -22.25 -23.56 15.47
C MET A 211 -22.13 -22.31 16.36
N SER A 212 -22.87 -21.22 16.05
CA SER A 212 -22.73 -19.93 16.73
C SER A 212 -23.74 -19.74 17.86
N GLU A 213 -23.28 -19.21 19.01
CA GLU A 213 -24.16 -18.80 20.12
C GLU A 213 -25.06 -17.63 19.79
N ASP A 214 -24.56 -16.74 18.94
CA ASP A 214 -25.19 -15.48 18.58
C ASP A 214 -25.38 -15.45 17.06
N SER A 215 -26.64 -15.45 16.60
CA SER A 215 -26.97 -15.31 15.17
C SER A 215 -26.69 -13.90 14.64
N SER A 216 -26.38 -12.96 15.53
CA SER A 216 -26.01 -11.57 15.26
C SER A 216 -24.56 -11.40 14.76
N LEU A 217 -23.69 -12.41 14.96
CA LEU A 217 -22.28 -12.37 14.55
C LEU A 217 -21.98 -13.08 13.23
N ILE A 218 -23.01 -13.53 12.49
CA ILE A 218 -22.85 -13.90 11.08
C ILE A 218 -22.73 -12.59 10.29
N ASP A 219 -21.60 -11.92 10.47
CA ASP A 219 -21.17 -10.88 9.55
C ASP A 219 -21.00 -11.58 8.20
N LEU A 220 -22.03 -11.49 7.35
CA LEU A 220 -21.84 -11.47 5.90
C LEU A 220 -21.07 -10.20 5.56
N LYS A 221 -19.87 -10.07 6.10
CA LYS A 221 -18.88 -9.19 5.57
C LYS A 221 -18.46 -9.87 4.27
N SER A 222 -19.14 -9.49 3.17
CA SER A 222 -18.31 -8.94 2.09
C SER A 222 -17.46 -7.91 2.81
N GLU A 223 -16.21 -8.27 3.14
CA GLU A 223 -15.28 -7.29 3.69
C GLU A 223 -15.35 -6.16 2.67
N SER A 224 -16.07 -5.10 3.03
CA SER A 224 -16.21 -3.93 2.19
C SER A 224 -14.87 -3.21 2.30
N TYR A 225 -13.86 -3.82 1.68
CA TYR A 225 -12.62 -3.19 1.28
C TYR A 225 -12.93 -1.90 0.50
N ASN A 226 -14.12 -1.84 -0.12
CA ASN A 226 -14.72 -0.66 -0.70
C ASN A 226 -14.67 0.57 0.23
N LEU A 227 -15.15 0.51 1.49
CA LEU A 227 -15.23 1.72 2.33
C LEU A 227 -13.85 2.25 2.75
N SER A 228 -12.90 1.36 3.06
CA SER A 228 -11.51 1.73 3.33
C SER A 228 -10.86 2.33 2.08
N ASN A 229 -11.05 1.73 0.91
CA ASN A 229 -10.46 2.23 -0.33
C ASN A 229 -11.06 3.57 -0.76
N TYR A 230 -12.35 3.83 -0.53
CA TYR A 230 -12.96 5.14 -0.82
C TYR A 230 -12.38 6.24 0.06
N ILE A 231 -12.21 6.00 1.36
CA ILE A 231 -11.61 6.97 2.29
C ILE A 231 -10.15 7.24 1.89
N LEU A 232 -9.38 6.20 1.59
CA LEU A 232 -7.98 6.32 1.17
C LEU A 232 -7.84 7.04 -0.18
N THR A 233 -8.74 6.78 -1.13
CA THR A 233 -8.78 7.48 -2.44
C THR A 233 -9.15 8.94 -2.26
N PHE A 234 -10.10 9.25 -1.37
CA PHE A 234 -10.47 10.62 -1.03
C PHE A 234 -9.31 11.40 -0.39
N ILE A 235 -8.62 10.79 0.58
CA ILE A 235 -7.40 11.37 1.19
C ILE A 235 -6.32 11.58 0.11
N SER A 236 -6.13 10.60 -0.76
CA SER A 236 -5.18 10.67 -1.88
C SER A 236 -5.47 11.86 -2.80
N PHE A 237 -6.75 12.10 -3.11
CA PHE A 237 -7.21 13.24 -3.90
C PHE A 237 -6.97 14.59 -3.18
N LEU A 238 -7.24 14.68 -1.88
CA LEU A 238 -6.96 15.89 -1.09
C LEU A 238 -5.46 16.23 -1.08
N ILE A 239 -4.61 15.21 -0.91
CA ILE A 239 -3.15 15.38 -0.93
C ILE A 239 -2.68 15.91 -2.30
N LEU A 240 -3.29 15.45 -3.40
CA LEU A 240 -2.98 15.95 -4.74
C LEU A 240 -3.34 17.44 -4.88
N ILE A 241 -4.50 17.87 -4.37
CA ILE A 241 -4.90 19.29 -4.36
C ILE A 241 -3.89 20.14 -3.59
N ILE A 242 -3.48 19.69 -2.40
CA ILE A 242 -2.49 20.39 -1.57
C ILE A 242 -1.15 20.54 -2.33
N ALA A 243 -0.70 19.51 -3.03
CA ALA A 243 0.51 19.57 -3.85
C ALA A 243 0.41 20.60 -4.99
N ILE A 244 -0.75 20.68 -5.66
CA ILE A 244 -0.98 21.68 -6.72
C ILE A 244 -0.94 23.10 -6.13
N ILE A 245 -1.64 23.34 -5.02
CA ILE A 245 -1.70 24.65 -4.36
C ILE A 245 -0.29 25.10 -3.93
N ASN A 246 0.50 24.19 -3.35
CA ASN A 246 1.88 24.50 -2.95
C ASN A 246 2.72 24.91 -4.16
N THR A 247 2.61 24.18 -5.27
CA THR A 247 3.35 24.50 -6.51
C THR A 247 2.97 25.88 -7.06
N ILE A 248 1.68 26.23 -7.03
CA ILE A 248 1.18 27.55 -7.42
C ILE A 248 1.79 28.64 -6.53
N ASN A 249 1.75 28.45 -5.20
CA ASN A 249 2.24 29.43 -4.24
C ASN A 249 3.74 29.70 -4.39
N PHE A 250 4.56 28.64 -4.52
CA PHE A 250 6.00 28.79 -4.73
C PHE A 250 6.32 29.45 -6.08
N THR A 251 5.58 29.10 -7.14
CA THR A 251 5.76 29.72 -8.46
C THR A 251 5.36 31.20 -8.44
N ALA A 252 4.27 31.54 -7.77
CA ALA A 252 3.82 32.93 -7.63
C ALA A 252 4.82 33.78 -6.83
N PHE A 253 5.29 33.28 -5.68
CA PHE A 253 6.32 33.93 -4.87
C PHE A 253 7.59 34.18 -5.68
N TRP A 254 8.05 33.17 -6.42
CA TRP A 254 9.22 33.30 -7.26
C TRP A 254 9.04 34.30 -8.42
N ILE A 255 7.85 34.41 -9.04
CA ILE A 255 7.61 35.44 -10.07
C ILE A 255 7.54 36.85 -9.46
N ASP A 256 6.96 36.99 -8.26
CA ASP A 256 6.85 38.29 -7.58
C ASP A 256 8.24 38.88 -7.30
N GLU A 257 9.21 38.05 -6.88
CA GLU A 257 10.63 38.42 -6.72
C GLU A 257 11.34 38.80 -8.03
N ARG A 258 10.69 38.60 -9.19
CA ARG A 258 11.24 38.90 -10.52
C ARG A 258 10.59 40.08 -11.21
N LYS A 259 9.63 40.75 -10.57
CA LYS A 259 8.93 41.90 -11.14
C LYS A 259 9.88 43.00 -11.64
N LYS A 260 10.90 43.35 -10.86
CA LYS A 260 11.89 44.39 -11.21
C LYS A 260 12.71 44.02 -12.46
N GLU A 261 13.19 42.79 -12.53
CA GLU A 261 13.93 42.29 -13.71
C GLU A 261 13.04 42.30 -14.96
N ILE A 262 11.80 41.84 -14.82
CA ILE A 262 10.83 41.82 -15.91
C ILE A 262 10.52 43.26 -16.36
N ALA A 263 10.34 44.19 -15.43
CA ALA A 263 10.12 45.61 -15.72
C ALA A 263 11.31 46.21 -16.48
N ILE A 264 12.54 46.01 -16.01
CA ILE A 264 13.76 46.49 -16.71
C ILE A 264 13.85 45.91 -18.12
N ARG A 265 13.63 44.60 -18.30
CA ARG A 265 13.66 43.97 -19.63
C ARG A 265 12.58 44.55 -20.56
N LYS A 266 11.37 44.80 -20.06
CA LYS A 266 10.30 45.47 -20.84
C LYS A 266 10.69 46.90 -21.24
N THR A 267 11.34 47.68 -20.36
CA THR A 267 11.79 49.04 -20.70
C THR A 267 12.86 49.07 -21.80
N VAL A 268 13.66 48.01 -21.92
CA VAL A 268 14.68 47.84 -22.98
C VAL A 268 14.07 47.24 -24.26
N GLY A 269 12.75 47.03 -24.31
CA GLY A 269 12.02 46.60 -25.51
C GLY A 269 11.70 45.11 -25.61
N ALA A 270 11.88 44.32 -24.54
CA ALA A 270 11.48 42.91 -24.54
C ALA A 270 9.95 42.76 -24.69
N THR A 271 9.52 41.91 -25.62
CA THR A 271 8.09 41.66 -25.83
C THR A 271 7.53 40.74 -24.73
N ASN A 272 6.20 40.72 -24.57
CA ASN A 272 5.53 39.77 -23.69
C ASN A 272 5.81 38.30 -24.05
N SER A 273 6.12 38.01 -25.33
CA SER A 273 6.49 36.68 -25.81
C SER A 273 7.90 36.28 -25.38
N ASP A 274 8.84 37.22 -25.38
CA ASP A 274 10.22 36.97 -24.94
C ASP A 274 10.25 36.63 -23.44
N ILE A 275 9.44 37.33 -22.66
CA ILE A 275 9.28 37.06 -21.23
C ILE A 275 8.64 35.69 -20.99
N LYS A 276 7.63 35.29 -21.79
CA LYS A 276 7.05 33.92 -21.73
C LYS A 276 8.13 32.87 -21.91
N LYS A 277 8.89 32.96 -22.99
CA LYS A 277 9.91 31.97 -23.35
C LYS A 277 10.98 31.87 -22.27
N LEU A 278 11.39 33.00 -21.71
CA LEU A 278 12.38 33.04 -20.64
C LEU A 278 11.89 32.34 -19.37
N ILE A 279 10.69 32.71 -18.88
CA ILE A 279 10.12 32.13 -17.67
C ILE A 279 9.87 30.62 -17.87
N PHE A 280 9.33 30.24 -19.03
CA PHE A 280 9.05 28.84 -19.35
C PHE A 280 10.32 27.98 -19.35
N ASN A 281 11.38 28.42 -20.05
CA ASN A 281 12.65 27.70 -20.10
C ASN A 281 13.30 27.57 -18.72
N GLU A 282 13.12 28.58 -17.87
CA GLU A 282 13.68 28.59 -16.52
C GLU A 282 12.93 27.65 -15.57
N ILE A 283 11.60 27.65 -15.62
CA ILE A 283 10.77 26.70 -14.86
C ILE A 283 11.09 25.27 -15.29
N LEU A 284 11.26 25.00 -16.58
CA LEU A 284 11.68 23.68 -17.07
C LEU A 284 13.04 23.25 -16.51
N ALA A 285 14.04 24.15 -16.53
CA ALA A 285 15.36 23.85 -16.00
C ALA A 285 15.31 23.57 -14.49
N LEU A 286 14.56 24.37 -13.73
CA LEU A 286 14.41 24.19 -12.27
C LEU A 286 13.62 22.91 -11.95
N SER A 287 12.58 22.60 -12.72
CA SER A 287 11.81 21.36 -12.57
C SER A 287 12.67 20.13 -12.82
N PHE A 288 13.58 20.18 -13.81
CA PHE A 288 14.52 19.09 -14.06
C PHE A 288 15.49 18.88 -12.88
N THR A 289 15.97 19.96 -12.25
CA THR A 289 16.81 19.83 -11.04
C THR A 289 16.03 19.26 -9.85
N ALA A 290 14.78 19.68 -9.66
CA ALA A 290 13.90 19.15 -8.63
C ALA A 290 13.59 17.67 -8.84
N LEU A 291 13.45 17.22 -10.10
CA LEU A 291 13.25 15.82 -10.48
C LEU A 291 14.43 14.95 -10.08
N ILE A 292 15.66 15.38 -10.40
CA ILE A 292 16.88 14.64 -10.01
C ILE A 292 16.95 14.53 -8.48
N LEU A 293 16.70 15.62 -7.77
CA LEU A 293 16.67 15.64 -6.31
C LEU A 293 15.60 14.68 -5.76
N SER A 294 14.43 14.67 -6.39
CA SER A 294 13.31 13.78 -6.05
C SER A 294 13.66 12.31 -6.19
N ILE A 295 14.34 11.93 -7.28
CA ILE A 295 14.80 10.55 -7.50
C ILE A 295 15.75 10.12 -6.39
N ILE A 296 16.74 10.96 -6.07
CA ILE A 296 17.77 10.64 -5.07
C ILE A 296 17.13 10.47 -3.69
N VAL A 297 16.33 11.43 -3.25
CA VAL A 297 15.72 11.41 -1.91
C VAL A 297 14.73 10.26 -1.77
N GLN A 298 13.87 10.02 -2.77
CA GLN A 298 12.93 8.89 -2.73
C GLN A 298 13.65 7.54 -2.71
N SER A 299 14.75 7.39 -3.44
CA SER A 299 15.56 6.17 -3.44
C SER A 299 16.18 5.90 -2.06
N ILE A 300 16.64 6.96 -1.39
CA ILE A 300 17.17 6.88 -0.02
C ILE A 300 16.05 6.50 0.94
N ILE A 301 14.89 7.14 0.86
CA ILE A 301 13.72 6.83 1.69
C ILE A 301 13.28 5.38 1.49
N TYR A 302 13.19 4.91 0.25
CA TYR A 302 12.86 3.51 -0.07
C TYR A 302 13.85 2.54 0.57
N PHE A 303 15.15 2.81 0.48
CA PHE A 303 16.18 1.98 1.07
C PHE A 303 16.09 1.96 2.60
N ILE A 304 15.89 3.12 3.24
CA ILE A 304 15.74 3.24 4.68
C ILE A 304 14.50 2.48 5.16
N ILE A 305 13.35 2.66 4.51
CA ILE A 305 12.12 1.98 4.89
C ILE A 305 12.30 0.46 4.80
N ASN A 306 12.78 -0.07 3.67
CA ASN A 306 12.90 -1.52 3.49
C ASN A 306 13.96 -2.18 4.37
N LYS A 307 15.03 -1.46 4.73
CA LYS A 307 16.14 -2.02 5.51
C LYS A 307 15.95 -1.84 7.02
N LEU A 308 15.38 -0.70 7.44
CA LEU A 308 15.27 -0.31 8.85
C LEU A 308 13.92 -0.71 9.47
N LEU A 309 12.83 -0.56 8.72
CA LEU A 309 11.50 -0.98 9.17
C LEU A 309 11.25 -2.39 8.64
N ILE A 310 11.09 -3.37 9.53
CA ILE A 310 10.72 -4.77 9.21
C ILE A 310 9.27 -4.84 8.67
N LEU A 311 8.68 -3.68 8.37
CA LEU A 311 7.43 -3.56 7.67
C LEU A 311 7.78 -3.64 6.19
N ASP A 312 7.57 -4.81 5.58
CA ASP A 312 7.50 -4.97 4.13
C ASP A 312 6.25 -4.22 3.60
N PHE A 313 6.15 -2.92 3.86
CA PHE A 313 5.19 -2.05 3.19
C PHE A 313 5.51 -2.17 1.71
N TYR A 314 4.55 -2.67 0.92
CA TYR A 314 4.60 -2.64 -0.53
C TYR A 314 4.42 -1.19 -1.00
N LEU A 315 5.36 -0.32 -0.64
CA LEU A 315 5.69 0.83 -1.45
C LEU A 315 6.52 0.29 -2.60
N SER A 316 5.84 -0.27 -3.60
CA SER A 316 6.45 -0.50 -4.91
C SER A 316 6.69 0.87 -5.51
N ILE A 317 7.76 1.55 -5.08
CA ILE A 317 8.28 2.76 -5.71
C ILE A 317 8.85 2.26 -7.03
N SER A 318 7.96 2.14 -8.01
CA SER A 318 8.30 1.77 -9.37
C SER A 318 8.95 2.98 -10.01
N LEU A 319 10.09 2.78 -10.67
CA LEU A 319 10.73 3.83 -11.49
C LEU A 319 9.71 4.40 -12.49
N LYS A 320 8.79 3.58 -13.00
CA LYS A 320 7.70 3.98 -13.89
C LYS A 320 6.78 5.05 -13.24
N ASN A 321 6.44 4.89 -11.97
CA ASN A 321 5.55 5.83 -11.25
C ASN A 321 6.26 7.14 -10.94
N LEU A 322 7.56 7.07 -10.69
CA LEU A 322 8.38 8.26 -10.51
C LEU A 322 8.47 9.05 -11.83
N PHE A 323 8.68 8.36 -12.96
CA PHE A 323 8.63 9.01 -14.28
C PHE A 323 7.25 9.61 -14.58
N LEU A 324 6.16 8.87 -14.32
CA LEU A 324 4.80 9.37 -14.56
C LEU A 324 4.46 10.59 -13.68
N SER A 325 4.77 10.52 -12.39
CA SER A 325 4.54 11.63 -11.45
C SER A 325 5.37 12.86 -11.79
N SER A 326 6.59 12.67 -12.29
CA SER A 326 7.44 13.74 -12.79
C SER A 326 6.82 14.47 -13.97
N ILE A 327 6.28 13.73 -14.95
CA ILE A 327 5.60 14.33 -16.11
C ILE A 327 4.38 15.14 -15.65
N VAL A 328 3.56 14.57 -14.78
CA VAL A 328 2.36 15.25 -14.26
C VAL A 328 2.72 16.48 -13.44
N SER A 329 3.77 16.42 -12.61
CA SER A 329 4.22 17.57 -11.82
C SER A 329 4.83 18.68 -12.67
N ILE A 330 5.60 18.35 -13.71
CA ILE A 330 6.08 19.34 -14.69
C ILE A 330 4.88 19.99 -15.38
N PHE A 331 3.89 19.20 -15.79
CA PHE A 331 2.68 19.71 -16.43
C PHE A 331 1.90 20.66 -15.50
N ILE A 332 1.73 20.30 -14.23
CA ILE A 332 1.12 21.15 -13.19
C ILE A 332 1.95 22.41 -12.94
N SER A 333 3.28 22.31 -12.91
CA SER A 333 4.19 23.45 -12.72
C SER A 333 4.09 24.44 -13.89
N VAL A 334 3.97 23.93 -15.11
CA VAL A 334 3.71 24.74 -16.30
C VAL A 334 2.33 25.39 -16.21
N ILE A 335 1.26 24.63 -15.91
CA ILE A 335 -0.10 25.17 -15.80
C ILE A 335 -0.20 26.24 -14.71
N SER A 336 0.36 25.98 -13.54
CA SER A 336 0.39 26.92 -12.41
C SER A 336 1.20 28.18 -12.69
N SER A 337 2.14 28.12 -13.63
CA SER A 337 2.87 29.31 -14.08
C SER A 337 2.02 30.22 -14.98
N LEU A 338 0.92 29.75 -15.60
CA LEU A 338 0.08 30.60 -16.46
C LEU A 338 -0.62 31.75 -15.69
N PRO A 339 -1.31 31.52 -14.55
CA PRO A 339 -1.89 32.61 -13.76
C PRO A 339 -0.84 33.59 -13.22
N ALA A 340 0.30 33.07 -12.77
CA ALA A 340 1.39 33.90 -12.28
C ALA A 340 2.01 34.73 -13.43
N TYR A 341 2.07 34.15 -14.63
CA TYR A 341 2.47 34.84 -15.85
C TYR A 341 1.49 35.94 -16.28
N THR A 342 0.17 35.70 -16.28
CA THR A 342 -0.82 36.74 -16.66
C THR A 342 -0.82 37.92 -15.71
N LYS A 343 -0.42 37.70 -14.45
CA LYS A 343 -0.14 38.78 -13.50
C LYS A 343 1.11 39.57 -13.88
N SER A 344 2.15 38.91 -14.38
CA SER A 344 3.41 39.55 -14.81
C SER A 344 3.32 40.36 -16.11
N THR A 345 2.40 40.01 -17.02
CA THR A 345 2.22 40.78 -18.27
C THR A 345 1.58 42.13 -18.04
N LYS A 346 0.74 42.24 -17.01
CA LYS A 346 0.08 43.46 -16.56
C LYS A 346 0.98 44.39 -15.74
N ILE A 347 2.25 44.03 -15.55
CA ILE A 347 3.25 44.90 -14.91
C ILE A 347 3.48 46.12 -15.79
N GLU A 348 3.11 47.29 -15.27
CA GLU A 348 3.49 48.60 -15.79
C GLU A 348 4.89 48.97 -15.27
N PRO A 349 5.92 49.05 -16.15
CA PRO A 349 7.29 49.30 -15.70
C PRO A 349 7.45 50.63 -14.98
N ALA A 350 6.66 51.65 -15.36
CA ALA A 350 6.70 52.97 -14.77
C ALA A 350 6.29 53.01 -13.29
N VAL A 351 5.40 52.10 -12.84
CA VAL A 351 4.97 52.02 -11.45
C VAL A 351 6.03 51.32 -10.61
N ILE A 352 6.53 50.16 -11.08
CA ILE A 352 7.49 49.34 -10.33
C ILE A 352 8.85 50.01 -10.18
N LEU A 353 9.30 50.78 -11.17
CA LEU A 353 10.58 51.49 -11.11
C LEU A 353 10.52 52.80 -10.28
N LYS A 354 9.32 53.21 -9.84
CA LYS A 354 9.08 54.43 -9.06
C LYS A 354 8.81 54.15 -7.57
N GLU A 355 8.52 52.90 -7.21
CA GLU A 355 8.28 52.46 -5.82
C GLU A 355 9.58 52.31 -4.98
N GLU A 356 10.73 52.66 -5.56
CA GLU A 356 12.03 52.90 -4.89
C GLU A 356 12.58 54.25 -5.35
#